data_AF-A0A3M1FU37-F1
#
_entry.id   AF-A0A3M1FU37-F1
#
_cell.length_a   1.000
_cell.length_b   1.000
_cell.length_c   1.000
_cell.angle_alpha   90.00
_cell.angle_beta   90.00
_cell.angle_gamma   90.00
#
_symmetry.space_group_name_H-M   'P 1'
#
loop_
_entity.id
_entity.type
_entity.pdbx_description
1 polymer ?
#
loop_
_entity_poly.entity_id
_entity_poly.type
_entity_poly.pdbx_seq_one_letter_code
_entity_poly.pdbx_strand_id
1 'polypeptide(L)' 'MFALPKGRLATTSMAFLTKAGVAAPASTNSRKLVLTTGAGTIGYVMAKPKDVPTYVEHGAADLGICGL' A
#
# COMPACT_ATOMS: atom_id res chain seq x y z
N MET A 1 -6.57 -5.73 3.09
CA MET A 1 -5.71 -5.42 1.94
C MET A 1 -5.62 -3.91 1.78
N PHE A 2 -4.42 -3.34 1.71
CA PHE A 2 -4.17 -1.90 1.61
C PHE A 2 -3.69 -1.50 0.21
N ALA A 3 -4.26 -0.45 -0.39
CA ALA A 3 -3.79 0.14 -1.64
C ALA A 3 -2.73 1.21 -1.38
N LEU A 4 -1.50 0.98 -1.84
CA LEU A 4 -0.39 1.89 -1.71
C LEU A 4 0.04 2.47 -3.07
N PRO A 5 0.39 3.76 -3.12
CA PRO A 5 0.82 4.40 -4.35
C PRO A 5 2.26 3.99 -4.68
N LYS A 6 2.55 3.73 -5.96
CA LYS A 6 3.93 3.62 -6.46
C LYS A 6 4.59 4.99 -6.60
N GLY A 7 5.93 5.02 -6.49
CA GLY A 7 6.76 6.20 -6.73
C GLY A 7 7.01 7.03 -5.47
N ARG A 8 6.95 8.35 -5.60
CA ARG A 8 7.39 9.31 -4.57
C ARG A 8 6.67 9.15 -3.22
N LEU A 9 5.37 8.88 -3.25
CA LEU A 9 4.57 8.70 -2.03
C LEU A 9 4.82 7.37 -1.34
N ALA A 10 5.35 6.37 -2.05
CA ALA A 10 5.50 5.01 -1.52
C ALA A 10 6.34 5.01 -0.24
N THR A 11 7.51 5.65 -0.24
CA THR A 11 8.41 5.69 0.93
C THR A 11 7.76 6.38 2.13
N THR A 12 7.03 7.49 1.89
CA THR A 12 6.34 8.24 2.94
C THR A 12 5.16 7.45 3.52
N SER A 13 4.34 6.83 2.67
CA SER A 13 3.22 5.97 3.08
C SER A 13 3.71 4.82 3.96
N MET A 14 4.85 4.23 3.62
CA MET A 14 5.43 3.11 4.34
C MET A 14 5.98 3.54 5.70
N ALA A 15 6.69 4.67 5.75
CA ALA A 15 7.14 5.26 7.00
C ALA A 15 5.96 5.61 7.92
N PHE A 16 4.85 6.10 7.37
CA PHE A 16 3.62 6.37 8.12
C PHE A 16 3.02 5.08 8.71
N LEU A 17 2.89 4.03 7.91
CA LEU A 17 2.40 2.73 8.38
C LEU A 17 3.28 2.14 9.48
N THR A 18 4.60 2.18 9.31
CA THR A 18 5.55 1.73 10.34
C THR A 18 5.40 2.52 11.63
N LYS A 19 5.23 3.86 11.56
CA LYS A 19 4.98 4.71 12.73
C LYS A 19 3.66 4.41 13.42
N ALA A 20 2.64 4.01 12.65
CA ALA A 20 1.34 3.58 13.18
C ALA A 20 1.37 2.15 13.78
N GLY A 21 2.53 1.47 13.80
CA GLY A 21 2.66 0.10 14.28
C GLY A 21 2.13 -0.96 13.30
N VAL A 22 1.82 -0.57 12.06
CA VAL A 22 1.37 -1.48 11.00
C VAL A 22 2.59 -2.04 10.28
N ALA A 23 2.62 -3.36 10.07
CA ALA A 23 3.74 -4.04 9.43
C ALA A 23 3.88 -3.60 7.95
N ALA A 24 4.76 -2.66 7.67
CA ALA A 24 4.98 -2.17 6.30
C ALA A 24 5.95 -3.09 5.51
N PRO A 25 5.77 -3.26 4.18
CA PRO A 25 6.68 -4.06 3.36
C PRO A 25 8.14 -3.57 3.42
N ALA A 26 9.12 -4.48 3.33
CA ALA A 26 10.53 -4.07 3.38
C ALA A 26 10.99 -3.28 2.14
N SER A 27 10.32 -3.45 1.00
CA SER A 27 10.66 -2.75 -0.24
C SER A 27 9.47 -2.61 -1.17
N THR A 28 9.35 -1.42 -1.75
CA THR A 28 8.40 -1.06 -2.81
C THR A 28 8.99 -1.23 -4.21
N ASN A 29 10.26 -1.65 -4.29
CA ASN A 29 11.01 -1.85 -5.53
C ASN A 29 10.83 -3.26 -6.13
N SER A 30 9.89 -4.05 -5.58
CA SER A 30 9.56 -5.36 -6.10
C SER A 30 8.64 -5.24 -7.32
N ARG A 31 8.85 -6.11 -8.31
CA ARG A 31 7.91 -6.28 -9.45
C ARG A 31 6.58 -6.90 -9.02
N LYS A 32 6.48 -7.42 -7.80
CA LYS A 32 5.23 -7.95 -7.24
C LYS A 32 4.27 -6.80 -6.97
N LEU A 33 3.07 -6.91 -7.54
CA LEU A 33 1.97 -5.96 -7.32
C LEU A 33 1.32 -6.17 -5.96
N VAL A 34 1.34 -7.41 -5.45
CA VAL A 34 0.81 -7.75 -4.13
C VAL A 34 1.97 -8.12 -3.21
N LEU A 35 2.06 -7.44 -2.08
CA LEU A 35 3.04 -7.67 -1.01
C LEU A 35 2.30 -8.09 0.24
N THR A 36 2.85 -9.05 0.99
CA THR A 36 2.28 -9.52 2.25
C THR A 36 3.27 -9.32 3.38
N THR A 37 2.80 -8.86 4.53
CA THR A 37 3.61 -8.59 5.72
C THR A 37 2.94 -9.14 6.98
N GLY A 38 3.61 -9.04 8.13
CA GLY A 38 3.04 -9.46 9.41
C GLY A 38 2.65 -10.94 9.41
N ALA A 39 3.55 -11.81 8.90
CA ALA A 39 3.32 -13.24 8.72
C ALA A 39 2.11 -13.59 7.81
N GLY A 40 1.69 -12.68 6.92
CA GLY A 40 0.61 -12.91 5.95
C GLY A 40 -0.74 -12.32 6.36
N THR A 41 -0.82 -11.66 7.51
CA THR A 41 -2.06 -11.04 8.00
C THR A 41 -2.40 -9.74 7.27
N ILE A 42 -1.42 -9.05 6.69
CA ILE A 42 -1.62 -7.78 5.99
C ILE A 42 -1.14 -7.88 4.55
N GLY A 43 -2.05 -7.70 3.61
CA GLY A 43 -1.77 -7.59 2.18
C GLY A 43 -1.74 -6.15 1.69
N TYR A 44 -0.85 -5.84 0.77
CA TYR A 44 -0.67 -4.54 0.13
C TYR A 44 -0.73 -4.69 -1.38
N VAL A 45 -1.52 -3.85 -2.05
CA VAL A 45 -1.52 -3.72 -3.51
C VAL A 45 -0.84 -2.42 -3.89
N MET A 46 0.20 -2.53 -4.73
CA MET A 46 0.90 -1.38 -5.26
C MET A 46 0.22 -0.87 -6.54
N ALA A 47 -0.56 0.20 -6.42
CA ALA A 47 -1.29 0.82 -7.52
C ALA A 47 -0.61 2.14 -7.95
N LYS A 48 -1.00 2.67 -9.12
CA LYS A 48 -0.64 4.06 -9.45
C LYS A 48 -1.43 5.00 -8.53
N PRO A 49 -0.89 6.17 -8.13
CA PRO A 49 -1.57 7.08 -7.22
C PRO A 49 -3.02 7.40 -7.63
N LYS A 50 -3.25 7.59 -8.94
CA LYS A 50 -4.58 7.84 -9.52
C LYS A 50 -5.55 6.66 -9.44
N ASP A 51 -5.03 5.43 -9.35
CA ASP A 51 -5.84 4.21 -9.34
C ASP A 51 -6.16 3.80 -7.89
N VAL A 52 -5.43 4.31 -6.88
CA VAL A 52 -5.67 3.98 -5.46
C VAL A 52 -7.13 4.20 -5.02
N PRO A 53 -7.78 5.35 -5.31
CA PRO A 53 -9.18 5.55 -4.95
C PRO A 53 -10.10 4.52 -5.59
N THR A 54 -9.88 4.17 -6.86
CA THR A 54 -10.67 3.17 -7.59
C THR A 54 -10.59 1.80 -6.93
N TYR A 55 -9.40 1.38 -6.45
CA TYR A 55 -9.24 0.11 -5.73
C TYR A 55 -10.05 0.06 -4.43
N VAL A 56 -10.11 1.18 -3.69
CA VAL A 56 -10.88 1.27 -2.45
C VAL A 56 -12.38 1.32 -2.74
N GLU A 57 -12.79 2.14 -3.71
CA GLU A 57 -14.18 2.29 -4.13
C GLU A 57 -14.81 0.96 -4.58
N HIS A 58 -14.07 0.15 -5.33
CA HIS A 58 -14.54 -1.15 -5.82
C HIS A 58 -14.35 -2.29 -4.81
N GLY A 59 -13.86 -2.02 -3.61
CA GLY A 59 -13.62 -3.03 -2.57
C GLY A 59 -12.46 -3.99 -2.87
N ALA A 60 -11.63 -3.70 -3.86
CA ALA A 60 -10.41 -4.47 -4.14
C ALA A 60 -9.32 -4.23 -3.07
N ALA A 61 -9.40 -3.12 -2.34
CA ALA A 61 -8.64 -2.83 -1.14
C ALA A 61 -9.57 -2.24 -0.07
N ASP A 62 -9.32 -2.58 1.19
CA ASP A 62 -10.10 -2.07 2.33
C ASP A 62 -9.75 -0.62 2.66
N LEU A 63 -8.48 -0.26 2.48
CA LEU A 63 -7.92 1.04 2.83
C LEU A 63 -6.90 1.46 1.77
N GLY A 64 -6.73 2.76 1.53
CA GLY A 64 -5.77 3.27 0.54
C GLY A 64 -5.15 4.60 0.95
N ILE A 65 -3.89 4.81 0.54
CA ILE A 65 -3.20 6.10 0.70
C ILE A 65 -3.06 6.72 -0.69
N CYS A 66 -3.81 7.78 -0.97
CA CYS A 66 -3.70 8.55 -2.21
C CYS A 66 -3.08 9.92 -1.96
N GLY A 67 -2.47 10.50 -2.99
CA GLY A 67 -2.15 11.92 -2.98
C GLY A 67 -3.41 12.76 -3.18
N LEU A 68 -3.32 14.05 -2.84
CA LEU A 68 -4.26 15.08 -3.27
C LEU A 68 -4.02 15.43 -4.75
#